data_AF-A0A9E2LCR2-F1
#
_entry.id   AF-A0A9E2LCR2-F1
#
_cell.length_a   1.000
_cell.length_b   1.000
_cell.length_c   1.000
_cell.angle_alpha   90.00
_cell.angle_beta   90.00
_cell.angle_gamma   90.00
#
_symmetry.space_group_name_H-M   'P 1'
#
loop_
_entity.id
_entity.type
_entity.pdbx_description
1 polymer ?
#
loop_
_entity_poly.entity_id
_entity_poly.type
_entity_poly.pdbx_seq_one_letter_code
_entity_poly.pdbx_strand_id
1 'polypeptide(L)'
;RLVEIAARFDLKALCVQTDGEQPVGAGIGPALEALDVLAVLQNRPEAPQDLRQRACLLAGAALELAGVAKAGLGAEAAEAVLADGRAWARFERICEAQGGMRTPPVAAQRAPIHATRSGRVILINNRQVATLAKLAGAPERKAAGVQMQVRLGTEISAGQPLLTVHAETAGELAYALDYAASHGDMIDIEA
;
A
#
# COMPACT_ATOMS: atom_id res chain seq x y z
N ARG A 1 10.32 -25.39 0.34
CA ARG A 1 11.58 -24.76 -0.14
C ARG A 1 12.16 -23.69 0.80
N LEU A 2 11.55 -22.51 1.03
CA LEU A 2 12.19 -21.47 1.87
C LEU A 2 12.44 -21.94 3.33
N VAL A 3 11.46 -22.60 3.94
CA VAL A 3 11.56 -23.16 5.30
C VAL A 3 12.64 -24.24 5.37
N GLU A 4 12.70 -25.13 4.38
CA GLU A 4 13.76 -26.17 4.30
C GLU A 4 15.16 -25.58 4.18
N ILE A 5 15.33 -24.49 3.44
CA ILE A 5 16.62 -23.80 3.32
C ILE A 5 16.99 -23.17 4.66
N ALA A 6 16.07 -22.48 5.33
CA ALA A 6 16.30 -21.87 6.63
C ALA A 6 16.76 -22.91 7.68
N ALA A 7 16.14 -24.09 7.69
CA ALA A 7 16.50 -25.18 8.59
C ALA A 7 17.95 -25.66 8.40
N ARG A 8 18.52 -25.59 7.17
CA ARG A 8 19.93 -25.92 6.92
C ARG A 8 20.92 -24.92 7.53
N PHE A 9 20.45 -23.75 7.93
CA PHE A 9 21.22 -22.71 8.61
C PHE A 9 20.79 -22.54 10.08
N ASP A 10 20.06 -23.53 10.63
CA ASP A 10 19.53 -23.49 12.00
C ASP A 10 18.63 -22.26 12.28
N LEU A 11 18.01 -21.72 11.23
CA LEU A 11 17.07 -20.60 11.33
C LEU A 11 15.64 -21.12 11.41
N LYS A 12 14.89 -20.61 12.40
CA LYS A 12 13.43 -20.78 12.44
C LYS A 12 12.79 -19.88 11.40
N ALA A 13 11.96 -20.46 10.53
CA ALA A 13 11.25 -19.72 9.50
C ALA A 13 9.78 -20.17 9.42
N LEU A 14 8.91 -19.22 9.13
CA LEU A 14 7.49 -19.43 8.86
C LEU A 14 7.14 -18.73 7.55
N CYS A 15 6.41 -19.42 6.67
CA CYS A 15 5.94 -18.85 5.41
C CYS A 15 4.46 -18.51 5.53
N VAL A 16 4.11 -17.24 5.32
CA VAL A 16 2.73 -16.75 5.34
C VAL A 16 2.33 -16.39 3.92
N GLN A 17 1.37 -17.13 3.35
CA GLN A 17 0.77 -16.80 2.08
C GLN A 17 -0.28 -15.70 2.29
N THR A 18 -0.24 -14.66 1.46
CA THR A 18 -1.14 -13.50 1.56
C THR A 18 -1.71 -13.18 0.18
N ASP A 19 -2.88 -12.56 0.17
CA ASP A 19 -3.53 -12.11 -1.05
C ASP A 19 -2.70 -11.00 -1.75
N GLY A 20 -2.64 -11.08 -3.08
CA GLY A 20 -1.95 -10.15 -3.95
C GLY A 20 -2.75 -9.83 -5.22
N GLU A 21 -4.06 -10.04 -5.22
CA GLU A 21 -4.96 -9.76 -6.36
C GLU A 21 -5.08 -8.26 -6.67
N GLN A 22 -4.81 -7.38 -5.70
CA GLN A 22 -4.82 -5.92 -5.85
C GLN A 22 -3.67 -5.27 -5.04
N PRO A 23 -3.39 -3.96 -5.21
CA PRO A 23 -2.38 -3.28 -4.42
C PRO A 23 -2.77 -3.27 -2.94
N VAL A 24 -1.78 -3.38 -2.05
CA VAL A 24 -1.99 -3.20 -0.62
C VAL A 24 -1.82 -1.74 -0.27
N GLY A 25 -2.75 -1.20 0.51
CA GLY A 25 -2.85 0.23 0.74
C GLY A 25 -3.60 0.95 -0.38
N ALA A 26 -3.61 2.28 -0.31
CA ALA A 26 -4.13 3.17 -1.34
C ALA A 26 -3.01 3.82 -2.16
N GLY A 27 -1.81 3.98 -1.59
CA GLY A 27 -0.66 4.62 -2.24
C GLY A 27 0.28 3.63 -2.92
N ILE A 28 0.71 3.97 -4.14
CA ILE A 28 1.83 3.34 -4.84
C ILE A 28 2.85 4.45 -5.13
N GLY A 29 4.08 4.30 -4.64
CA GLY A 29 5.15 5.30 -4.75
C GLY A 29 5.57 5.84 -3.38
N PRO A 30 6.82 6.33 -3.22
CA PRO A 30 7.46 6.47 -1.91
C PRO A 30 6.71 7.35 -0.91
N ALA A 31 6.26 8.55 -1.31
CA ALA A 31 5.54 9.43 -0.41
C ALA A 31 4.14 8.92 -0.08
N LEU A 32 3.43 8.37 -1.08
CA LEU A 32 2.06 7.87 -0.92
C LEU A 32 2.02 6.62 -0.03
N GLU A 33 2.97 5.69 -0.21
CA GLU A 33 3.14 4.51 0.66
C GLU A 33 3.49 4.93 2.09
N ALA A 34 4.35 5.94 2.26
CA ALA A 34 4.66 6.48 3.58
C ALA A 34 3.42 7.07 4.26
N LEU A 35 2.57 7.79 3.53
CA LEU A 35 1.32 8.33 4.08
C LEU A 35 0.37 7.23 4.57
N ASP A 36 0.24 6.14 3.82
CA ASP A 36 -0.54 4.97 4.23
C ASP A 36 -0.01 4.35 5.53
N VAL A 37 1.31 4.13 5.61
CA VAL A 37 1.96 3.59 6.81
C VAL A 37 1.75 4.50 8.02
N LEU A 38 1.90 5.82 7.83
CA LEU A 38 1.66 6.79 8.89
C LEU A 38 0.20 6.78 9.35
N ALA A 39 -0.75 6.70 8.41
CA ALA A 39 -2.17 6.62 8.74
C ALA A 39 -2.49 5.37 9.58
N VAL A 40 -1.93 4.21 9.21
CA VAL A 40 -2.10 2.95 9.96
C VAL A 40 -1.50 3.05 11.36
N LEU A 41 -0.22 3.47 11.47
CA LEU A 41 0.46 3.55 12.76
C LEU A 41 -0.22 4.53 13.72
N GLN A 42 -0.75 5.64 13.18
CA GLN A 42 -1.44 6.67 13.97
C GLN A 42 -2.92 6.34 14.23
N ASN A 43 -3.41 5.16 13.83
CA ASN A 43 -4.82 4.74 13.95
C ASN A 43 -5.80 5.75 13.35
N ARG A 44 -5.47 6.35 12.20
CA ARG A 44 -6.37 7.30 11.56
C ARG A 44 -7.61 6.59 11.00
N PRO A 45 -8.81 7.20 11.06
CA PRO A 45 -10.04 6.59 10.53
C PRO A 45 -9.95 6.22 9.04
N GLU A 46 -9.24 7.01 8.26
CA GLU A 46 -9.04 6.83 6.82
C GLU A 46 -7.92 5.83 6.47
N ALA A 47 -7.26 5.22 7.46
CA ALA A 47 -6.14 4.32 7.22
C ALA A 47 -6.58 3.08 6.39
N PRO A 48 -5.75 2.63 5.44
CA PRO A 48 -6.04 1.44 4.63
C PRO A 48 -6.10 0.18 5.51
N GLN A 49 -7.30 -0.40 5.62
CA GLN A 49 -7.57 -1.51 6.52
C GLN A 49 -6.88 -2.82 6.09
N ASP A 50 -6.73 -3.03 4.79
CA ASP A 50 -6.00 -4.17 4.25
C ASP A 50 -4.51 -4.13 4.62
N LEU A 51 -3.89 -2.94 4.57
CA LEU A 51 -2.50 -2.75 5.00
C LEU A 51 -2.38 -3.01 6.51
N ARG A 52 -3.30 -2.47 7.32
CA ARG A 52 -3.38 -2.73 8.76
C ARG A 52 -3.45 -4.23 9.06
N GLN A 53 -4.45 -4.92 8.48
CA GLN A 53 -4.69 -6.35 8.70
C GLN A 53 -3.48 -7.18 8.28
N ARG A 54 -2.90 -6.90 7.10
CA ARG A 54 -1.71 -7.62 6.61
C ARG A 54 -0.49 -7.37 7.50
N ALA A 55 -0.29 -6.15 7.96
CA ALA A 55 0.80 -5.81 8.88
C ALA A 55 0.66 -6.55 10.22
N CYS A 56 -0.53 -6.57 10.81
CA CYS A 56 -0.79 -7.27 12.07
C CYS A 56 -0.67 -8.80 11.92
N LEU A 57 -1.11 -9.37 10.80
CA LEU A 57 -0.90 -10.79 10.50
C LEU A 57 0.59 -11.16 10.49
N LEU A 58 1.41 -10.39 9.77
CA LEU A 58 2.85 -10.65 9.63
C LEU A 58 3.61 -10.37 10.94
N ALA A 59 3.28 -9.27 11.63
CA ALA A 59 3.88 -8.95 12.93
C ALA A 59 3.50 -10.00 13.98
N GLY A 60 2.25 -10.47 13.98
CA GLY A 60 1.76 -11.53 14.84
C GLY A 60 2.52 -12.84 14.64
N ALA A 61 2.69 -13.25 13.38
CA ALA A 61 3.52 -14.41 13.03
C ALA A 61 4.96 -14.28 13.56
N ALA A 62 5.55 -13.09 13.50
CA ALA A 62 6.88 -12.82 14.06
C ALA A 62 6.90 -12.90 15.60
N LEU A 63 5.87 -12.38 16.28
CA LEU A 63 5.73 -12.47 17.74
C LEU A 63 5.59 -13.92 18.21
N GLU A 64 4.84 -14.75 17.49
CA GLU A 64 4.71 -16.19 17.78
C GLU A 64 6.03 -16.92 17.55
N LEU A 65 6.72 -16.64 16.43
CA LEU A 65 8.01 -17.25 16.10
C LEU A 65 9.08 -16.93 17.15
N ALA A 66 9.02 -15.72 17.72
CA ALA A 66 9.90 -15.27 18.79
C ALA A 66 9.49 -15.80 20.19
N GLY A 67 8.35 -16.48 20.31
CA GLY A 67 7.82 -16.96 21.60
C GLY A 67 7.27 -15.86 22.51
N VAL A 68 7.05 -14.65 21.98
CA VAL A 68 6.47 -13.51 22.71
C VAL A 68 4.95 -13.66 22.80
N ALA A 69 4.31 -14.15 21.73
CA ALA A 69 2.89 -14.47 21.70
C ALA A 69 2.67 -15.99 21.65
N LYS A 70 1.53 -16.44 22.19
CA LYS A 70 1.11 -17.84 22.03
C LYS A 70 0.68 -18.08 20.58
N ALA A 71 0.91 -19.29 20.09
CA ALA A 71 0.48 -19.70 18.76
C ALA A 71 -1.02 -19.44 18.55
N GLY A 72 -1.37 -18.79 17.45
CA GLY A 72 -2.74 -18.39 17.10
C GLY A 72 -3.23 -17.08 17.74
N LEU A 73 -2.47 -16.47 18.65
CA LEU A 73 -2.82 -15.20 19.29
C LEU A 73 -1.93 -14.02 18.86
N GLY A 74 -0.98 -14.25 17.94
CA GLY A 74 -0.02 -13.24 17.50
C GLY A 74 -0.68 -12.05 16.83
N ALA A 75 -1.63 -12.29 15.92
CA ALA A 75 -2.29 -11.21 15.18
C ALA A 75 -3.09 -10.29 16.12
N GLU A 76 -3.82 -10.85 17.08
CA GLU A 76 -4.53 -10.09 18.11
C GLU A 76 -3.56 -9.29 18.99
N ALA A 77 -2.43 -9.89 19.39
CA ALA A 77 -1.41 -9.20 20.16
C ALA A 77 -0.77 -8.03 19.37
N ALA A 78 -0.51 -8.21 18.08
CA ALA A 78 0.01 -7.16 17.20
C ALA A 78 -1.01 -6.02 17.01
N GLU A 79 -2.28 -6.37 16.81
CA GLU A 79 -3.38 -5.42 16.70
C GLU A 79 -3.54 -4.59 17.97
N ALA A 80 -3.42 -5.20 19.16
CA ALA A 80 -3.44 -4.48 20.43
C ALA A 80 -2.29 -3.48 20.57
N VAL A 81 -1.06 -3.86 20.19
CA VAL A 81 0.13 -2.99 20.17
C VAL A 81 -0.01 -1.82 19.19
N LEU A 82 -0.70 -2.06 18.07
CA LEU A 82 -1.01 -1.02 17.10
C LEU A 82 -2.08 -0.07 17.66
N ALA A 83 -3.19 -0.62 18.16
CA ALA A 83 -4.35 0.14 18.62
C ALA A 83 -4.04 1.02 19.84
N ASP A 84 -3.18 0.57 20.76
CA ASP A 84 -2.80 1.36 21.94
C ASP A 84 -1.64 2.35 21.71
N GLY A 85 -1.17 2.46 20.46
CA GLY A 85 -0.17 3.45 20.05
C GLY A 85 1.29 3.08 20.38
N ARG A 86 1.56 1.93 21.00
CA ARG A 86 2.94 1.48 21.24
C ARG A 86 3.73 1.30 19.93
N ALA A 87 3.08 0.85 18.86
CA ALA A 87 3.70 0.76 17.54
C ALA A 87 4.15 2.14 17.02
N TRP A 88 3.30 3.16 17.13
CA TRP A 88 3.61 4.53 16.73
C TRP A 88 4.79 5.10 17.54
N ALA A 89 4.74 5.00 18.87
CA ALA A 89 5.82 5.46 19.73
C ALA A 89 7.16 4.78 19.41
N ARG A 90 7.12 3.49 19.02
CA ARG A 90 8.34 2.79 18.59
C ARG A 90 8.85 3.28 17.24
N PHE A 91 7.95 3.56 16.29
CA PHE A 91 8.29 4.12 15.00
C PHE A 91 8.94 5.50 15.13
N GLU A 92 8.40 6.39 15.96
CA GLU A 92 9.00 7.71 16.22
C GLU A 92 10.44 7.58 16.74
N ARG A 93 10.68 6.66 17.68
CA ARG A 93 12.03 6.39 18.18
C ARG A 93 12.99 5.88 17.10
N ILE A 94 12.49 5.11 16.13
CA ILE A 94 13.29 4.66 14.98
C ILE A 94 13.64 5.85 14.09
N CYS A 95 12.68 6.74 13.81
CA CYS A 95 12.92 7.96 13.04
C CYS A 95 13.97 8.85 13.71
N GLU A 96 13.85 9.10 15.02
CA GLU A 96 14.83 9.88 15.76
C GLU A 96 16.24 9.27 15.69
N ALA A 97 16.36 7.96 15.82
CA ALA A 97 17.64 7.26 15.67
C ALA A 97 18.22 7.35 14.24
N GLN A 98 17.39 7.63 13.24
CA GLN A 98 17.77 7.74 11.82
C GLN A 98 17.91 9.20 11.34
N GLY A 99 17.96 10.16 12.26
CA GLY A 99 18.13 11.58 11.93
C GLY A 99 16.82 12.37 11.89
N GLY A 100 15.83 11.94 12.64
CA GLY A 100 14.57 12.66 12.88
C GLY A 100 13.42 12.27 11.96
N MET A 101 12.21 12.60 12.40
CA MET A 101 11.00 12.46 11.59
C MET A 101 11.02 13.39 10.36
N ARG A 102 10.59 12.87 9.21
CA ARG A 102 10.47 13.64 7.96
C ARG A 102 9.05 13.55 7.44
N THR A 103 8.52 14.68 6.97
CA THR A 103 7.22 14.73 6.29
C THR A 103 7.37 14.23 4.85
N PRO A 104 6.56 13.25 4.41
CA PRO A 104 6.55 12.83 3.01
C PRO A 104 6.26 14.01 2.07
N PRO A 105 7.00 14.15 0.95
CA PRO A 105 6.79 15.24 0.02
C PRO A 105 5.46 15.10 -0.74
N VAL A 106 4.98 16.23 -1.27
CA VAL A 106 3.69 16.33 -1.96
C VAL A 106 3.92 16.70 -3.41
N ALA A 107 3.32 15.94 -4.33
CA ALA A 107 3.48 16.15 -5.76
C ALA A 107 2.86 17.49 -6.18
N ALA A 108 3.57 18.22 -7.05
CA ALA A 108 3.08 19.49 -7.59
C ALA A 108 1.97 19.30 -8.63
N GLN A 109 1.96 18.15 -9.32
CA GLN A 109 0.99 17.82 -10.36
C GLN A 109 0.16 16.61 -9.94
N ARG A 110 -1.16 16.71 -10.12
CA ARG A 110 -2.11 15.65 -9.77
C ARG A 110 -3.24 15.62 -10.79
N ALA A 111 -3.58 14.44 -11.29
CA ALA A 111 -4.74 14.28 -12.16
C ALA A 111 -5.51 12.99 -11.83
N PRO A 112 -6.82 13.08 -11.58
CA PRO A 112 -7.67 11.90 -11.43
C PRO A 112 -7.94 11.23 -12.79
N ILE A 113 -7.97 9.90 -12.78
CA ILE A 113 -8.53 9.09 -13.86
C ILE A 113 -9.91 8.63 -13.43
N HIS A 114 -10.92 8.96 -14.23
CA HIS A 114 -12.32 8.70 -13.91
C HIS A 114 -12.85 7.44 -14.59
N ALA A 115 -13.84 6.81 -13.96
CA ALA A 115 -14.57 5.70 -14.52
C ALA A 115 -15.35 6.13 -15.77
N THR A 116 -15.24 5.38 -16.85
CA THR A 116 -15.98 5.64 -18.10
C THR A 116 -17.41 5.09 -18.06
N ARG A 117 -17.67 4.13 -17.17
CA ARG A 117 -18.98 3.51 -16.94
C ARG A 117 -19.23 3.25 -15.46
N SER A 118 -20.50 3.06 -15.10
CA SER A 118 -20.89 2.57 -13.78
C SER A 118 -20.80 1.04 -13.72
N GLY A 119 -20.68 0.49 -12.52
CA GLY A 119 -20.67 -0.94 -12.26
C GLY A 119 -19.81 -1.29 -11.05
N ARG A 120 -19.37 -2.55 -10.96
CA ARG A 120 -18.53 -3.06 -9.88
C ARG A 120 -17.12 -3.33 -10.36
N VAL A 121 -16.10 -2.86 -9.63
CA VAL A 121 -14.70 -3.14 -9.93
C VAL A 121 -14.41 -4.64 -9.73
N ILE A 122 -14.09 -5.35 -10.80
CA ILE A 122 -13.82 -6.81 -10.77
C ILE A 122 -12.35 -7.16 -10.96
N LEU A 123 -11.54 -6.22 -11.46
CA LEU A 123 -10.11 -6.43 -11.69
C LEU A 123 -9.34 -5.13 -11.44
N ILE A 124 -8.16 -5.26 -10.81
CA ILE A 124 -7.15 -4.21 -10.73
C ILE A 124 -5.82 -4.82 -11.20
N ASN A 125 -5.29 -4.35 -12.32
CA ASN A 125 -4.05 -4.87 -12.87
C ASN A 125 -2.83 -4.26 -12.16
N ASN A 126 -2.32 -4.95 -11.14
CA ASN A 126 -1.16 -4.52 -10.35
C ASN A 126 0.06 -4.12 -11.18
N ARG A 127 0.32 -4.84 -12.28
CA ARG A 127 1.49 -4.56 -13.14
C ARG A 127 1.33 -3.24 -13.87
N GLN A 128 0.14 -2.98 -14.41
CA GLN A 128 -0.14 -1.74 -15.13
C GLN A 128 -0.20 -0.55 -14.17
N VAL A 129 -0.82 -0.68 -13.00
CA VAL A 129 -0.82 0.37 -11.95
C VAL A 129 0.61 0.70 -11.49
N ALA A 130 1.43 -0.33 -11.23
CA ALA A 130 2.83 -0.12 -10.87
C ALA A 130 3.65 0.53 -12.01
N THR A 131 3.33 0.20 -13.27
CA THR A 131 3.95 0.84 -14.44
C THR A 131 3.55 2.31 -14.53
N LEU A 132 2.25 2.61 -14.35
CA LEU A 132 1.74 3.99 -14.32
C LEU A 132 2.47 4.84 -13.26
N ALA A 133 2.64 4.32 -12.05
CA ALA A 133 3.39 5.02 -10.99
C ALA A 133 4.85 5.28 -11.39
N LYS A 134 5.50 4.34 -12.08
CA LYS A 134 6.87 4.53 -12.60
C LYS A 134 6.93 5.62 -13.66
N LEU A 135 5.98 5.62 -14.59
CA LEU A 135 5.92 6.64 -15.64
C LEU A 135 5.62 8.03 -15.09
N ALA A 136 4.90 8.12 -13.97
CA ALA A 136 4.70 9.37 -13.23
C ALA A 136 5.98 9.87 -12.52
N GLY A 137 7.03 9.05 -12.44
CA GLY A 137 8.35 9.40 -11.91
C GLY A 137 8.79 8.62 -10.66
N ALA A 138 7.98 7.70 -10.14
CA ALA A 138 8.37 6.90 -8.99
C ALA A 138 9.37 5.78 -9.37
N PRO A 139 10.30 5.38 -8.50
CA PRO A 139 10.55 5.88 -7.14
C PRO A 139 11.59 7.02 -7.07
N GLU A 140 12.14 7.48 -8.19
CA GLU A 140 13.18 8.52 -8.26
C GLU A 140 12.62 9.87 -7.75
N ARG A 141 11.44 10.24 -8.21
CA ARG A 141 10.64 11.37 -7.72
C ARG A 141 9.84 10.90 -6.51
N LYS A 142 10.24 11.33 -5.31
CA LYS A 142 9.66 10.80 -4.06
C LYS A 142 8.19 11.16 -3.89
N ALA A 143 7.77 12.30 -4.44
CA ALA A 143 6.39 12.72 -4.36
C ALA A 143 5.49 12.05 -5.42
N ALA A 144 6.07 11.44 -6.45
CA ALA A 144 5.34 10.83 -7.54
C ALA A 144 4.78 9.46 -7.19
N GLY A 145 3.73 9.06 -7.91
CA GLY A 145 3.07 7.77 -7.73
C GLY A 145 1.61 7.76 -8.17
N VAL A 146 0.88 6.77 -7.68
CA VAL A 146 -0.57 6.60 -7.92
C VAL A 146 -1.27 6.44 -6.58
N GLN A 147 -2.38 7.14 -6.40
CA GLN A 147 -3.27 6.96 -5.26
C GLN A 147 -4.58 6.33 -5.75
N MET A 148 -4.88 5.12 -5.30
CA MET A 148 -6.13 4.41 -5.58
C MET A 148 -7.29 5.03 -4.79
N GLN A 149 -8.45 5.21 -5.43
CA GLN A 149 -9.71 5.55 -4.77
C GLN A 149 -10.69 4.37 -4.70
N VAL A 150 -10.42 3.29 -5.43
CA VAL A 150 -11.26 2.09 -5.49
C VAL A 150 -10.51 0.84 -5.08
N ARG A 151 -11.26 -0.18 -4.68
CA ARG A 151 -10.78 -1.54 -4.38
C ARG A 151 -11.56 -2.55 -5.20
N LEU A 152 -11.08 -3.79 -5.25
CA LEU A 152 -11.86 -4.90 -5.78
C LEU A 152 -13.21 -4.99 -5.06
N GLY A 153 -14.27 -5.13 -5.84
CA GLY A 153 -15.65 -5.18 -5.38
C GLY A 153 -16.30 -3.83 -5.10
N THR A 154 -15.59 -2.70 -5.24
CA THR A 154 -16.17 -1.35 -5.10
C THR A 154 -17.20 -1.09 -6.19
N GLU A 155 -18.39 -0.64 -5.80
CA GLU A 155 -19.40 -0.07 -6.71
C GLU A 155 -18.98 1.34 -7.11
N ILE A 156 -18.94 1.62 -8.41
CA ILE A 156 -18.49 2.88 -8.99
C ILE A 156 -19.55 3.41 -9.97
N SER A 157 -19.71 4.73 -10.02
CA SER A 157 -20.53 5.43 -11.01
C SER A 157 -19.65 6.04 -12.10
N ALA A 158 -20.17 6.11 -13.32
CA ALA A 158 -19.52 6.83 -14.41
C ALA A 158 -19.13 8.26 -13.99
N GLY A 159 -17.89 8.65 -14.26
CA GLY A 159 -17.32 9.94 -13.86
C GLY A 159 -16.73 9.98 -12.45
N GLN A 160 -16.86 8.94 -11.62
CA GLN A 160 -16.17 8.89 -10.32
C GLN A 160 -14.68 8.55 -10.48
N PRO A 161 -13.78 9.11 -9.64
CA PRO A 161 -12.36 8.84 -9.72
C PRO A 161 -12.03 7.40 -9.33
N LEU A 162 -11.25 6.72 -10.16
CA LEU A 162 -10.74 5.37 -9.90
C LEU A 162 -9.39 5.43 -9.18
N LEU A 163 -8.49 6.25 -9.71
CA LEU A 163 -7.16 6.52 -9.18
C LEU A 163 -6.77 7.97 -9.49
N THR A 164 -5.76 8.49 -8.78
CA THR A 164 -5.15 9.78 -9.04
C THR A 164 -3.67 9.60 -9.29
N VAL A 165 -3.18 10.11 -10.41
CA VAL A 165 -1.75 10.12 -10.75
C VAL A 165 -1.11 11.35 -10.11
N HIS A 166 0.02 11.16 -9.42
CA HIS A 166 0.81 12.21 -8.78
C HIS A 166 2.18 12.27 -9.47
N ALA A 167 2.61 13.45 -9.91
CA ALA A 167 3.91 13.66 -10.54
C ALA A 167 4.55 14.99 -10.10
N GLU A 168 5.88 15.06 -10.16
CA GLU A 168 6.60 16.30 -9.81
C GLU A 168 6.61 17.31 -10.97
N THR A 169 6.52 16.85 -12.22
CA THR A 169 6.49 17.71 -13.42
C THR A 169 5.27 17.45 -14.30
N ALA A 170 4.88 18.45 -15.09
CA ALA A 170 3.75 18.34 -16.03
C ALA A 170 4.03 17.34 -17.17
N GLY A 171 5.29 17.21 -17.60
CA GLY A 171 5.70 16.25 -18.64
C GLY A 171 5.58 14.81 -18.19
N GLU A 172 6.03 14.49 -16.97
CA GLU A 172 5.85 13.16 -16.37
C GLU A 172 4.36 12.83 -16.21
N LEU A 173 3.56 13.80 -15.75
CA LEU A 173 2.11 13.60 -15.64
C LEU A 173 1.46 13.31 -16.99
N ALA A 174 1.75 14.12 -18.01
CA ALA A 174 1.19 13.93 -19.35
C ALA A 174 1.55 12.55 -19.91
N TYR A 175 2.81 12.14 -19.78
CA TYR A 175 3.27 10.84 -20.24
C TYR A 175 2.57 9.67 -19.53
N ALA A 176 2.38 9.78 -18.21
CA ALA A 176 1.66 8.78 -17.44
C ALA A 176 0.17 8.70 -17.83
N LEU A 177 -0.48 9.83 -18.09
CA LEU A 177 -1.87 9.87 -18.53
C LEU A 177 -2.06 9.28 -19.94
N ASP A 178 -1.14 9.56 -20.88
CA ASP A 178 -1.15 8.96 -22.21
C ASP A 178 -1.01 7.43 -22.15
N TYR A 179 -0.15 6.94 -21.24
CA TYR A 179 -0.04 5.51 -20.97
C TYR A 179 -1.36 4.92 -20.44
N ALA A 180 -1.99 5.57 -19.45
CA ALA A 180 -3.25 5.07 -18.91
C ALA A 180 -4.38 5.08 -19.95
N ALA A 181 -4.45 6.10 -20.81
CA ALA A 181 -5.44 6.19 -21.88
C ALA A 181 -5.29 5.07 -22.94
N SER A 182 -4.06 4.59 -23.17
CA SER A 182 -3.78 3.47 -24.09
C SER A 182 -3.95 2.08 -23.46
N HIS A 183 -4.15 1.99 -22.13
CA HIS A 183 -4.28 0.75 -21.37
C HIS A 183 -5.58 0.76 -20.55
N GLY A 184 -6.71 0.76 -21.24
CA GLY A 184 -8.05 0.84 -20.64
C GLY A 184 -8.47 -0.38 -19.81
N ASP A 185 -7.67 -1.45 -19.78
CA ASP A 185 -7.89 -2.67 -19.00
C ASP A 185 -7.21 -2.65 -17.62
N MET A 186 -6.67 -1.50 -17.20
CA MET A 186 -6.01 -1.34 -15.91
C MET A 186 -6.93 -1.58 -14.72
N ILE A 187 -8.18 -1.15 -14.84
CA ILE A 187 -9.25 -1.40 -13.87
C ILE A 187 -10.48 -1.79 -14.68
N ASP A 188 -10.95 -3.01 -14.50
CA ASP A 188 -12.17 -3.48 -15.18
C ASP A 188 -13.37 -3.37 -14.26
N ILE A 189 -14.48 -2.91 -14.84
CA ILE A 189 -15.74 -2.60 -14.16
C ILE A 189 -16.83 -3.41 -14.83
N GLU A 190 -17.43 -4.38 -14.13
CA GLU A 190 -18.57 -5.15 -14.64
C GLU A 190 -19.87 -4.38 -14.37
N ALA A 191 -20.72 -4.24 -15.39
CA ALA A 191 -21.97 -3.47 -15.31
C ALA A 191 -23.10 -4.25 -14.64
#